data_AF-A0AA51MY12-F1
#
_entry.id   AF-A0AA51MY12-F1
#
_cell.length_a   1.000
_cell.length_b   1.000
_cell.length_c   1.000
_cell.angle_alpha   90.00
_cell.angle_beta   90.00
_cell.angle_gamma   90.00
#
_symmetry.space_group_name_H-M   'P 1'
#
loop_
_entity.id
_entity.type
_entity.pdbx_description
1 polymer ?
#
loop_
_entity_poly.entity_id
_entity_poly.type
_entity_poly.pdbx_seq_one_letter_code
_entity_poly.pdbx_strand_id
1 'polypeptide(L)'
;MMNNYLVCPEFPAGTSVISIVSHPPEIHPGTSVRIVNPWIGNLCAVQLPDGMIHRWFACFELRPENACSSNPLIPGSYATVINSTGHGKPPHVEVGTIVRIVKCIPTIFYDVILSNGEYHRWLAEFELAKPI
;
A
#
# COMPACT_ATOMS: atom_id res chain seq x y z
N MET A 1 -5.67 12.50 -18.43
CA MET A 1 -4.31 13.01 -18.70
C MET A 1 -3.79 13.59 -17.39
N MET A 2 -2.84 12.92 -16.74
CA MET A 2 -2.10 13.52 -15.62
C MET A 2 -1.00 14.41 -16.20
N ASN A 3 -0.90 15.64 -15.71
CA ASN A 3 0.18 16.55 -16.06
C ASN A 3 1.53 15.91 -15.70
N ASN A 4 2.42 15.80 -16.69
CA ASN A 4 3.78 15.27 -16.58
C ASN A 4 4.75 16.23 -15.85
N TYR A 5 4.34 16.79 -14.70
CA TYR A 5 5.37 17.22 -13.75
C TYR A 5 6.00 15.94 -13.22
N LEU A 6 7.32 15.82 -13.31
CA LEU A 6 8.08 14.72 -12.70
C LEU A 6 7.78 14.74 -11.20
N VAL A 7 6.82 13.93 -10.76
CA VAL A 7 6.50 13.79 -9.34
C VAL A 7 7.62 12.91 -8.77
N CYS A 8 8.63 13.57 -8.21
CA CYS A 8 9.73 12.89 -7.53
C CYS A 8 9.29 12.50 -6.12
N PRO A 9 9.61 11.28 -5.65
CA PRO A 9 9.42 10.90 -4.25
C PRO A 9 10.09 11.90 -3.31
N GLU A 10 9.36 12.37 -2.30
CA GLU A 10 9.88 13.28 -1.28
C GLU A 10 10.96 12.59 -0.43
N PHE A 11 10.73 11.31 -0.10
CA PHE A 11 11.60 10.54 0.79
C PHE A 11 12.45 9.52 0.01
N PRO A 12 13.77 9.72 -0.10
CA PRO A 12 14.64 8.73 -0.73
C PRO A 12 14.87 7.51 0.18
N ALA A 13 15.33 6.40 -0.41
CA ALA A 13 15.75 5.20 0.29
C ALA A 13 16.73 5.50 1.43
N GLY A 14 16.55 4.85 2.57
CA GLY A 14 17.35 5.05 3.78
C GLY A 14 16.91 6.20 4.69
N THR A 15 15.99 7.06 4.24
CA THR A 15 15.46 8.17 5.05
C THR A 15 14.61 7.66 6.20
N SER A 16 14.79 8.24 7.39
CA SER A 16 13.88 8.03 8.53
C SER A 16 12.73 9.03 8.46
N VAL A 17 11.51 8.53 8.58
CA VAL A 17 10.27 9.31 8.55
C VAL A 17 9.32 8.83 9.65
N ILE A 18 8.26 9.59 9.89
CA ILE A 18 7.23 9.26 10.87
C ILE A 18 5.92 8.99 10.14
N SER A 19 5.23 7.91 10.48
CA SER A 19 3.86 7.69 10.01
C SER A 19 2.88 8.59 10.76
N ILE A 20 1.94 9.22 10.04
CA ILE A 20 0.87 10.04 10.62
C ILE A 20 -0.48 9.32 10.66
N VAL A 21 -0.52 8.05 10.26
CA VAL A 21 -1.73 7.20 10.20
C VAL A 21 -1.55 5.95 11.05
N SER A 22 -2.61 5.15 11.17
CA SER A 22 -2.53 3.81 11.76
C SER A 22 -2.77 2.73 10.71
N HIS A 23 -1.87 1.75 10.67
CA HIS A 23 -2.02 0.47 9.98
C HIS A 23 -1.82 -0.60 11.07
N PRO A 24 -2.89 -1.02 11.76
CA PRO A 24 -2.75 -1.96 12.85
C PRO A 24 -2.38 -3.36 12.35
N PRO A 25 -1.68 -4.17 13.18
CA PRO A 25 -1.22 -3.81 14.52
C PRO A 25 0.11 -3.04 14.58
N GLU A 26 0.88 -2.98 13.49
CA GLU A 26 2.30 -2.61 13.58
C GLU A 26 2.58 -1.10 13.56
N ILE A 27 1.70 -0.30 12.95
CA ILE A 27 1.91 1.14 12.74
C ILE A 27 0.81 1.95 13.41
N HIS A 28 1.26 2.91 14.20
CA HIS A 28 0.45 3.93 14.83
C HIS A 28 0.98 5.31 14.44
N PRO A 29 0.17 6.38 14.58
CA PRO A 29 0.68 7.73 14.40
C PRO A 29 1.87 7.98 15.33
N GLY A 30 2.96 8.50 14.79
CA GLY A 30 4.22 8.67 15.50
C GLY A 30 5.21 7.52 15.32
N THR A 31 4.83 6.39 14.73
CA THR A 31 5.76 5.28 14.46
C THR A 31 6.86 5.75 13.49
N SER A 32 8.11 5.71 13.96
CA SER A 32 9.29 5.95 13.13
C SER A 32 9.58 4.75 12.24
N VAL A 33 9.78 5.00 10.96
CA VAL A 33 10.09 3.98 9.95
C VAL A 33 11.23 4.45 9.05
N ARG A 34 11.95 3.50 8.45
CA ARG A 34 12.99 3.80 7.47
C ARG A 34 12.52 3.40 6.08
N ILE A 35 12.60 4.31 5.12
CA ILE A 35 12.26 4.04 3.73
C ILE A 35 13.19 2.98 3.16
N VAL A 36 12.63 1.94 2.54
CA VAL A 36 13.39 0.95 1.77
C VAL A 36 13.49 1.42 0.33
N ASN A 37 12.36 1.56 -0.37
CA ASN A 37 12.31 2.08 -1.74
C ASN A 37 11.06 2.93 -1.99
N PRO A 38 11.18 3.99 -2.80
CA PRO A 38 10.02 4.67 -3.36
C PRO A 38 9.44 3.93 -4.56
N TRP A 39 8.12 4.01 -4.69
CA TRP A 39 7.35 3.48 -5.81
C TRP A 39 6.37 4.52 -6.32
N ILE A 40 6.13 4.53 -7.64
CA ILE A 40 5.14 5.39 -8.29
C ILE A 40 4.16 4.48 -9.00
N GLY A 41 2.87 4.59 -8.68
CA GLY A 41 1.86 3.71 -9.25
C GLY A 41 0.52 3.83 -8.54
N ASN A 42 -0.33 2.80 -8.68
CA ASN A 42 -1.63 2.78 -8.03
C ASN A 42 -1.57 1.96 -6.74
N LEU A 43 -1.98 2.59 -5.63
CA LEU A 43 -2.33 1.90 -4.38
C LEU A 43 -3.84 1.71 -4.28
N CYS A 44 -4.25 0.52 -3.89
CA CYS A 44 -5.64 0.13 -3.77
C CYS A 44 -5.98 -0.18 -2.31
N ALA A 45 -7.03 0.47 -1.80
CA ALA A 45 -7.75 0.00 -0.62
C ALA A 45 -8.73 -1.08 -1.05
N VAL A 46 -8.79 -2.16 -0.29
CA VAL A 46 -9.63 -3.32 -0.61
C VAL A 46 -10.48 -3.70 0.59
N GLN A 47 -11.64 -4.29 0.32
CA GLN A 47 -12.49 -4.92 1.31
C GLN A 47 -12.22 -6.43 1.28
N LEU A 48 -11.86 -6.97 2.43
CA LEU A 48 -11.63 -8.39 2.66
C LEU A 48 -12.96 -9.16 2.75
N PRO A 49 -12.94 -10.50 2.65
CA PRO A 49 -14.15 -11.32 2.74
C PRO A 49 -14.97 -11.14 4.03
N ASP A 50 -14.32 -10.76 5.13
CA ASP A 50 -14.95 -10.46 6.42
C ASP A 50 -15.60 -9.05 6.48
N GLY A 51 -15.48 -8.26 5.41
CA GLY A 51 -16.00 -6.91 5.30
C GLY A 51 -15.04 -5.81 5.77
N MET A 52 -13.89 -6.16 6.36
CA MET A 52 -12.88 -5.21 6.82
C MET A 52 -12.14 -4.55 5.65
N ILE A 53 -11.72 -3.30 5.85
CA ILE A 53 -10.92 -2.57 4.87
C ILE A 53 -9.44 -2.73 5.17
N HIS A 54 -8.69 -3.24 4.21
CA HIS A 54 -7.23 -3.33 4.25
C HIS A 54 -6.59 -2.23 3.40
N ARG A 55 -5.55 -1.60 3.95
CA ARG A 55 -4.72 -0.60 3.26
C ARG A 55 -3.25 -0.95 3.42
N TRP A 56 -2.46 -1.00 2.37
CA TRP A 56 -2.78 -0.88 0.94
C TRP A 56 -2.32 -2.13 0.21
N PHE A 57 -2.84 -2.39 -0.98
CA PHE A 57 -2.19 -3.25 -1.95
C PHE A 57 -1.69 -2.40 -3.12
N ALA A 58 -0.48 -2.64 -3.60
CA ALA A 58 -0.08 -2.10 -4.89
C ALA A 58 -0.81 -2.85 -6.00
N CYS A 59 -1.13 -2.18 -7.11
CA CYS A 59 -1.91 -2.80 -8.18
C CYS A 59 -1.25 -4.06 -8.77
N PHE A 60 0.07 -4.19 -8.72
CA PHE A 60 0.81 -5.37 -9.17
C PHE A 60 0.77 -6.55 -8.18
N GLU A 61 0.22 -6.36 -6.98
CA GLU A 61 -0.03 -7.42 -5.99
C GLU A 61 -1.45 -8.02 -6.13
N LEU A 62 -2.23 -7.49 -7.08
CA LEU A 62 -3.61 -7.88 -7.36
C LEU A 62 -3.74 -8.36 -8.81
N ARG A 63 -4.40 -9.49 -9.00
CA ARG A 63 -4.86 -9.95 -10.31
C ARG A 63 -6.36 -9.69 -10.44
N PRO A 64 -6.82 -8.81 -11.33
CA PRO A 64 -8.25 -8.58 -11.51
C PRO A 64 -8.99 -9.83 -11.98
N GLU A 65 -10.19 -10.06 -11.46
CA GLU A 65 -11.03 -11.18 -11.90
C GLU A 65 -11.64 -10.95 -13.30
N ASN A 66 -11.84 -9.69 -13.68
CA ASN A 66 -12.26 -9.31 -15.03
C ASN A 66 -11.15 -8.50 -15.72
N ALA A 67 -10.16 -9.22 -16.25
CA ALA A 67 -9.03 -8.63 -16.97
C ALA A 67 -9.41 -8.01 -18.32
N CYS A 68 -10.61 -8.28 -18.86
CA CYS A 68 -11.08 -7.74 -20.13
C CYS A 68 -11.61 -6.30 -20.03
N SER A 69 -11.76 -5.76 -18.81
CA SER A 69 -12.13 -4.36 -18.60
C SER A 69 -10.96 -3.43 -18.92
N SER A 70 -11.23 -2.30 -19.58
CA SER A 70 -10.25 -1.23 -19.80
C SER A 70 -9.76 -0.58 -18.49
N ASN A 71 -10.49 -0.78 -17.39
CA ASN A 71 -10.10 -0.39 -16.05
C ASN A 71 -10.47 -1.53 -15.07
N PRO A 72 -9.58 -2.51 -14.84
CA PRO A 72 -9.98 -3.75 -14.18
C PRO A 72 -9.98 -3.64 -12.64
N LEU A 73 -9.36 -2.61 -12.07
CA LEU A 73 -9.32 -2.34 -10.62
C LEU A 73 -10.14 -1.08 -10.27
N ILE A 74 -11.43 -1.08 -10.63
CA ILE A 74 -12.37 -0.01 -10.28
C ILE A 74 -13.12 -0.31 -8.98
N PRO A 75 -13.61 0.72 -8.26
CA PRO A 75 -14.48 0.51 -7.11
C PRO A 75 -15.62 -0.48 -7.41
N GLY A 76 -15.75 -1.49 -6.56
CA GLY A 76 -16.75 -2.55 -6.68
C GLY A 76 -16.33 -3.78 -7.48
N SER A 77 -15.24 -3.73 -8.26
CA SER A 77 -14.70 -4.92 -8.92
C SER A 77 -13.98 -5.84 -7.92
N TYR A 78 -13.64 -7.04 -8.37
CA TYR A 78 -12.94 -8.04 -7.56
C TYR A 78 -11.56 -8.34 -8.15
N ALA A 79 -10.61 -8.68 -7.27
CA ALA A 79 -9.28 -9.12 -7.63
C ALA A 79 -8.79 -10.20 -6.67
N THR A 80 -8.00 -11.14 -7.17
CA THR A 80 -7.25 -12.10 -6.37
C THR A 80 -5.93 -11.47 -5.89
N VAL A 81 -5.62 -11.57 -4.60
CA VAL A 81 -4.31 -11.26 -4.05
C VAL A 81 -3.28 -12.26 -4.57
N ILE A 82 -2.23 -11.79 -5.25
CA ILE A 82 -1.18 -12.65 -5.81
C ILE A 82 0.17 -12.50 -5.09
N ASN A 83 0.31 -11.48 -4.24
CA ASN A 83 1.46 -11.30 -3.37
C ASN A 83 1.02 -10.66 -2.05
N SER A 84 1.44 -11.23 -0.92
CA SER A 84 1.14 -10.73 0.43
C SER A 84 2.38 -10.27 1.21
N THR A 85 3.53 -10.14 0.54
CA THR A 85 4.79 -9.72 1.16
C THR A 85 4.62 -8.38 1.87
N GLY A 86 5.06 -8.27 3.13
CA GLY A 86 4.99 -7.02 3.88
C GLY A 86 3.62 -6.66 4.45
N HIS A 87 2.61 -7.53 4.33
CA HIS A 87 1.29 -7.36 4.96
C HIS A 87 1.17 -8.14 6.28
N GLY A 88 2.19 -8.08 7.13
CA GLY A 88 2.25 -8.76 8.43
C GLY A 88 3.04 -10.08 8.45
N LYS A 89 3.32 -10.60 9.65
CA LYS A 89 3.94 -11.90 9.89
C LYS A 89 3.22 -12.65 11.04
N PRO A 90 2.39 -13.68 10.74
CA PRO A 90 1.99 -14.12 9.40
C PRO A 90 1.21 -13.03 8.66
N PRO A 91 1.12 -13.07 7.32
CA PRO A 91 0.36 -12.08 6.58
C PRO A 91 -1.10 -12.05 7.04
N HIS A 92 -1.64 -10.85 7.25
CA HIS A 92 -3.05 -10.65 7.60
C HIS A 92 -4.00 -11.03 6.44
N VAL A 93 -3.46 -11.11 5.22
CA VAL A 93 -4.18 -11.50 4.00
C VAL A 93 -3.35 -12.52 3.24
N GLU A 94 -3.94 -13.67 2.94
CA GLU A 94 -3.27 -14.76 2.22
C GLU A 94 -3.32 -14.56 0.70
N VAL A 95 -2.29 -15.05 0.00
CA VAL A 95 -2.32 -15.18 -1.47
C VAL A 95 -3.46 -16.11 -1.87
N GLY A 96 -4.22 -15.72 -2.90
CA GLY A 96 -5.44 -16.40 -3.32
C GLY A 96 -6.72 -15.80 -2.76
N THR A 97 -6.62 -14.91 -1.75
CA THR A 97 -7.79 -14.20 -1.22
C THR A 97 -8.42 -13.33 -2.30
N ILE A 98 -9.72 -13.50 -2.55
CA ILE A 98 -10.49 -12.59 -3.40
C ILE A 98 -10.93 -11.39 -2.57
N VAL A 99 -10.57 -10.20 -3.02
CA VAL A 99 -10.89 -8.94 -2.36
C VAL A 99 -11.72 -8.06 -3.29
N ARG A 100 -12.58 -7.23 -2.70
CA ARG A 100 -13.36 -6.23 -3.45
C ARG A 100 -12.60 -4.91 -3.45
N ILE A 101 -12.38 -4.32 -4.62
CA ILE A 101 -11.72 -3.03 -4.74
C ILE A 101 -12.62 -1.94 -4.17
N VAL A 102 -12.13 -1.19 -3.19
CA VAL A 102 -12.83 -0.03 -2.64
C VAL A 102 -12.46 1.22 -3.42
N LYS A 103 -11.16 1.46 -3.60
CA LYS A 103 -10.62 2.60 -4.34
C LYS A 103 -9.16 2.35 -4.67
N CYS A 104 -8.75 2.68 -5.88
CA CYS A 104 -7.34 2.80 -6.26
C CYS A 104 -7.00 4.26 -6.53
N ILE A 105 -5.82 4.69 -6.09
CA ILE A 105 -5.30 6.05 -6.29
C ILE A 105 -3.89 6.00 -6.86
N PRO A 106 -3.58 6.83 -7.88
CA PRO A 106 -2.21 7.03 -8.30
C PRO A 106 -1.50 7.90 -7.27
N THR A 107 -0.40 7.40 -6.72
CA THR A 107 0.37 8.07 -5.67
C THR A 107 1.81 7.59 -5.66
N ILE A 108 2.66 8.31 -4.94
CA ILE A 108 3.94 7.79 -4.46
C ILE A 108 3.69 7.00 -3.17
N PHE A 109 4.39 5.88 -3.02
CA PHE A 109 4.29 5.01 -1.85
C PHE A 109 5.59 4.25 -1.60
N TYR A 110 5.70 3.67 -0.41
CA TYR A 110 6.95 3.14 0.10
C TYR A 110 6.74 1.79 0.78
N ASP A 111 7.69 0.89 0.55
CA ASP A 111 7.99 -0.15 1.52
C ASP A 111 8.95 0.39 2.57
N VAL A 112 8.75 -0.04 3.82
CA VAL A 112 9.48 0.50 4.96
C VAL A 112 9.96 -0.60 5.89
N ILE A 113 10.99 -0.28 6.67
CA ILE A 113 11.42 -1.10 7.80
C ILE A 113 11.07 -0.37 9.09
N LEU A 114 10.37 -1.05 9.97
CA LEU A 114 10.01 -0.60 11.32
C LEU A 114 11.25 -0.66 12.24
N SER A 115 11.17 0.02 13.40
CA SER A 115 12.26 0.05 14.39
C SER A 115 12.62 -1.33 14.96
N ASN A 116 11.66 -2.26 15.00
CA ASN A 116 11.86 -3.66 15.38
C ASN A 116 12.48 -4.53 14.26
N GLY A 117 12.78 -3.95 13.09
CA GLY A 117 13.34 -4.64 11.94
C GLY A 117 12.30 -5.32 11.04
N GLU A 118 11.01 -5.23 11.36
CA GLU A 118 9.96 -5.78 10.50
C GLU A 118 9.76 -4.96 9.23
N TYR A 119 9.42 -5.65 8.16
CA TYR A 119 9.19 -5.07 6.84
C TYR A 119 7.69 -4.87 6.62
N HIS A 120 7.31 -3.66 6.21
CA HIS A 120 5.92 -3.28 6.02
C HIS A 120 5.66 -2.74 4.62
N ARG A 121 4.53 -3.14 4.05
CA ARG A 121 3.94 -2.62 2.82
C ARG A 121 2.47 -2.29 3.02
N TRP A 122 1.95 -1.17 2.56
CA TRP A 122 2.63 0.02 2.03
C TRP A 122 2.24 1.21 2.89
N LEU A 123 3.04 2.27 2.84
CA LEU A 123 2.64 3.60 3.30
C LEU A 123 2.65 4.53 2.08
N ALA A 124 1.55 5.26 1.86
CA ALA A 124 1.53 6.30 0.84
C ALA A 124 2.35 7.52 1.30
N GLU A 125 2.85 8.33 0.36
CA GLU A 125 3.66 9.50 0.69
C GLU A 125 2.93 10.50 1.59
N PHE A 126 1.63 10.71 1.35
CA PHE A 126 0.79 11.55 2.18
C PHE A 126 0.50 10.97 3.59
N GLU A 127 0.93 9.73 3.88
CA GLU A 127 0.81 9.08 5.19
C GLU A 127 2.09 9.22 6.03
N LEU A 128 3.09 9.95 5.53
CA LEU A 128 4.41 10.12 6.12
C LEU A 128 4.75 11.60 6.35
N ALA A 129 5.60 11.86 7.33
CA ALA A 129 6.14 13.18 7.63
C ALA A 129 7.61 13.10 8.03
N LYS A 130 8.33 14.22 7.88
CA LYS A 130 9.69 14.36 8.41
C LYS A 130 9.64 14.35 9.95
N PRO A 131 10.64 13.74 10.62
CA PRO A 131 10.80 13.92 12.06
C PRO A 131 11.00 15.40 12.39
N ILE A 132 10.45 15.83 13.53
CA ILE A 132 10.64 17.18 14.09
C ILE A 132 12.03 17.29 14.71
#